data_AF-A0A133QIB4-F1
#
_entry.id   AF-A0A133QIB4-F1
#
_cell.length_a   1.000
_cell.length_b   1.000
_cell.length_c   1.000
_cell.angle_alpha   90.00
_cell.angle_beta   90.00
_cell.angle_gamma   90.00
#
_symmetry.space_group_name_H-M   'P 1'
#
loop_
_entity.id
_entity.type
_entity.pdbx_description
1 polymer ?
#
loop_
_entity_poly.entity_id
_entity_poly.type
_entity_poly.pdbx_seq_one_letter_code
_entity_poly.pdbx_strand_id
1 'polypeptide(L)'
;SNLVTIAVPIGDTTIYTEARLAFRTDDSGNVGLAIHPLRKEPQLDFPYMGYKFSPEEKEQLLTTGNLGKTIEVTPKNGNAFSAYVSIDPQTNEIIALRADRVNIPKEIKGVSLSDAQYKDLVEGKAVKVEGMTAKSGKSFNATLQVNAERKGIEFIFGDNKSLRERQEH
;
A
#
# COMPACT_ATOMS: atom_id res chain seq x y z
N SER A 1 -19.86 20.53 -2.50
CA SER A 1 -19.23 19.28 -2.93
C SER A 1 -19.44 19.17 -4.43
N ASN A 2 -18.38 19.02 -5.24
CA ASN A 2 -18.46 18.97 -6.72
C ASN A 2 -18.17 17.54 -7.23
N LEU A 3 -18.66 16.54 -6.51
CA LEU A 3 -18.52 15.13 -6.85
C LEU A 3 -19.72 14.68 -7.69
N VAL A 4 -19.47 13.75 -8.59
CA VAL A 4 -20.49 13.14 -9.45
C VAL A 4 -20.37 11.63 -9.32
N THR A 5 -21.49 10.95 -9.09
CA THR A 5 -21.54 9.48 -9.17
C THR A 5 -21.29 9.04 -10.61
N ILE A 6 -20.27 8.21 -10.81
CA ILE A 6 -19.99 7.56 -12.09
C ILE A 6 -20.25 6.06 -11.99
N ALA A 7 -20.80 5.50 -13.07
CA ALA A 7 -20.97 4.06 -13.26
C ALA A 7 -19.97 3.60 -14.32
N VAL A 8 -19.07 2.71 -13.96
CA VAL A 8 -18.05 2.16 -14.86
C VAL A 8 -18.37 0.69 -15.13
N PRO A 9 -18.92 0.35 -16.31
CA PRO A 9 -19.10 -1.04 -16.70
C PRO A 9 -17.72 -1.66 -17.00
N ILE A 10 -17.41 -2.78 -16.34
CA ILE A 10 -16.20 -3.58 -16.55
C ILE A 10 -16.63 -5.03 -16.72
N GLY A 11 -16.65 -5.50 -17.97
CA GLY A 11 -17.15 -6.84 -18.29
C GLY A 11 -18.63 -6.98 -17.95
N ASP A 12 -18.95 -7.93 -17.07
CA ASP A 12 -20.29 -8.23 -16.55
C ASP A 12 -20.66 -7.44 -15.28
N THR A 13 -19.73 -6.64 -14.75
CA THR A 13 -19.89 -5.92 -13.48
C THR A 13 -19.96 -4.41 -13.71
N THR A 14 -20.75 -3.69 -12.90
CA THR A 14 -20.77 -2.21 -12.90
C THR A 14 -20.26 -1.66 -11.57
N ILE A 15 -19.23 -0.83 -11.62
CA ILE A 15 -18.65 -0.16 -10.45
C ILE A 15 -19.28 1.23 -10.31
N TYR A 16 -19.87 1.53 -9.15
CA TYR A 16 -20.37 2.86 -8.79
C TYR A 16 -19.38 3.55 -7.85
N THR A 17 -18.97 4.78 -8.18
CA THR A 17 -18.07 5.57 -7.31
C THR A 17 -18.35 7.07 -7.46
N GLU A 18 -18.16 7.83 -6.39
CA GLU A 18 -18.14 9.28 -6.49
C GLU A 18 -16.82 9.71 -7.14
N ALA A 19 -16.83 10.65 -8.07
CA ALA A 19 -15.61 11.17 -8.68
C ALA A 19 -15.67 12.67 -8.86
N ARG A 20 -14.52 13.33 -8.76
CA ARG A 20 -14.35 14.69 -9.26
C ARG A 20 -13.96 14.63 -10.72
N LEU A 21 -14.74 15.28 -11.56
CA LEU A 21 -14.43 15.45 -12.98
C LEU A 21 -13.62 16.73 -13.16
N ALA A 22 -12.55 16.67 -13.94
CA ALA A 22 -11.75 17.82 -14.33
C ALA A 22 -11.50 17.80 -15.84
N PHE A 23 -11.79 18.89 -16.52
CA PHE A 23 -11.40 19.07 -17.92
C PHE A 23 -9.98 19.65 -17.96
N ARG A 24 -9.14 19.11 -18.84
CA ARG A 24 -7.79 19.61 -19.10
C ARG A 24 -7.70 19.94 -20.58
N THR A 25 -7.30 21.17 -20.89
CA THR A 25 -7.01 21.57 -22.27
C THR A 25 -5.52 21.41 -22.51
N ASP A 26 -5.13 20.72 -23.57
CA ASP A 26 -3.74 20.63 -24.00
C ASP A 26 -3.32 21.87 -24.82
N ASP A 27 -2.02 21.97 -25.15
CA ASP A 27 -1.46 23.08 -25.91
C ASP A 27 -2.02 23.20 -27.34
N SER A 28 -2.69 22.16 -27.83
CA SER A 28 -3.36 22.14 -29.14
C SER A 28 -4.85 22.51 -29.05
N GLY A 29 -5.35 22.82 -27.84
CA GLY A 29 -6.75 23.17 -27.61
C GLY A 29 -7.69 21.96 -27.44
N ASN A 30 -7.18 20.73 -27.39
CA ASN A 30 -8.02 19.56 -27.17
C ASN A 30 -8.40 19.45 -25.70
N VAL A 31 -9.67 19.14 -25.44
CA VAL A 31 -10.18 18.94 -24.08
C VAL A 31 -10.15 17.46 -23.72
N GLY A 32 -9.31 17.10 -22.75
CA GLY A 32 -9.30 15.79 -22.10
C GLY A 32 -10.14 15.79 -20.82
N LEU A 33 -10.83 14.67 -20.55
CA LEU A 33 -11.52 14.43 -19.27
C LEU A 33 -10.59 13.65 -18.32
N ALA A 34 -10.26 14.26 -17.18
CA ALA A 34 -9.62 13.60 -16.05
C ALA A 34 -10.68 13.23 -15.00
N ILE A 35 -10.70 11.95 -14.62
CA ILE A 35 -11.60 11.41 -13.60
C ILE A 35 -10.77 11.13 -12.34
N HIS A 36 -11.13 11.79 -11.24
CA HIS A 36 -10.51 11.59 -9.93
C HIS A 36 -11.52 10.88 -9.00
N PRO A 37 -11.54 9.54 -8.94
CA PRO A 37 -12.48 8.81 -8.10
C PRO A 37 -12.18 9.06 -6.61
N LEU A 38 -13.24 9.31 -5.85
CA LEU A 38 -13.25 9.32 -4.39
C LEU A 38 -13.55 7.90 -3.91
N ARG A 39 -12.54 7.24 -3.34
CA ARG A 39 -12.66 5.90 -2.79
C ARG A 39 -13.04 5.96 -1.31
N LYS A 40 -14.23 5.48 -0.97
CA LYS A 40 -14.65 5.31 0.45
C LYS A 40 -13.93 4.15 1.12
N GLU A 41 -13.61 3.11 0.36
CA GLU A 41 -12.91 1.91 0.83
C GLU A 41 -11.93 1.39 -0.25
N PRO A 42 -10.89 0.62 0.14
CA PRO A 42 -9.98 -0.01 -0.80
C PRO A 42 -10.70 -1.06 -1.67
N GLN A 43 -10.48 -1.01 -2.98
CA GLN A 43 -11.12 -1.94 -3.93
C GLN A 43 -10.39 -3.29 -4.00
N LEU A 44 -10.62 -4.16 -3.01
CA LEU A 44 -9.93 -5.44 -2.89
C LEU A 44 -10.64 -6.61 -3.60
N ASP A 45 -11.87 -6.42 -4.05
CA ASP A 45 -12.67 -7.49 -4.70
C ASP A 45 -12.30 -7.72 -6.17
N PHE A 46 -11.62 -6.77 -6.79
CA PHE A 46 -11.17 -6.85 -8.18
C PHE A 46 -9.70 -7.27 -8.27
N PRO A 47 -9.29 -7.96 -9.35
CA PRO A 47 -7.89 -8.26 -9.57
C PRO A 47 -7.05 -6.98 -9.63
N TYR A 48 -6.04 -6.90 -8.77
CA TYR A 48 -5.05 -5.83 -8.77
C TYR A 48 -3.83 -6.28 -9.56
N MET A 49 -3.60 -5.66 -10.73
CA MET A 49 -2.50 -6.05 -11.64
C MET A 49 -2.46 -7.56 -11.91
N GLY A 50 -3.63 -8.16 -12.20
CA GLY A 50 -3.74 -9.59 -12.45
C GLY A 50 -3.73 -10.49 -11.21
N TYR A 51 -3.44 -9.96 -10.01
CA TYR A 51 -3.49 -10.70 -8.76
C TYR A 51 -4.85 -10.56 -8.07
N LYS A 52 -5.46 -11.66 -7.65
CA LYS A 52 -6.73 -11.65 -6.89
C LYS A 52 -6.47 -11.97 -5.42
N PHE A 53 -6.84 -11.05 -4.54
CA PHE A 53 -6.63 -11.24 -3.10
C PHE A 53 -7.58 -12.30 -2.50
N SER A 54 -7.03 -13.14 -1.62
CA SER A 54 -7.81 -14.06 -0.78
C SER A 54 -8.54 -13.31 0.34
N PRO A 55 -9.61 -13.88 0.94
CA PRO A 55 -10.29 -13.24 2.07
C PRO A 55 -9.35 -12.83 3.21
N GLU A 56 -8.38 -13.69 3.54
CA GLU A 56 -7.40 -13.46 4.61
C GLU A 56 -6.46 -12.30 4.26
N GLU A 57 -6.03 -12.21 2.99
CA GLU A 57 -5.21 -11.10 2.51
C GLU A 57 -5.96 -9.77 2.54
N LYS A 58 -7.26 -9.79 2.22
CA LYS A 58 -8.11 -8.61 2.31
C LYS A 58 -8.22 -8.13 3.75
N GLU A 59 -8.49 -9.05 4.68
CA GLU A 59 -8.55 -8.73 6.10
C GLU A 59 -7.21 -8.18 6.61
N GLN A 60 -6.10 -8.79 6.21
CA GLN A 60 -4.75 -8.33 6.55
C GLN A 60 -4.47 -6.90 6.05
N LEU A 61 -4.83 -6.61 4.79
CA LEU A 61 -4.71 -5.28 4.20
C LEU A 61 -5.60 -4.25 4.91
N LEU A 62 -6.86 -4.60 5.18
CA LEU A 62 -7.80 -3.72 5.89
C LEU A 62 -7.43 -3.49 7.36
N THR A 63 -6.75 -4.45 7.98
CA THR A 63 -6.32 -4.35 9.37
C THR A 63 -5.03 -3.55 9.49
N THR A 64 -4.01 -3.92 8.72
CA THR A 64 -2.65 -3.41 8.92
C THR A 64 -2.25 -2.33 7.90
N GLY A 65 -2.93 -2.28 6.76
CA GLY A 65 -2.51 -1.49 5.60
C GLY A 65 -1.40 -2.14 4.76
N ASN A 66 -0.89 -3.31 5.14
CA ASN A 66 0.21 -4.00 4.46
C ASN A 66 -0.13 -5.48 4.23
N LEU A 67 0.21 -6.03 3.07
CA LEU A 67 -0.15 -7.41 2.72
C LEU A 67 0.60 -8.47 3.56
N GLY A 68 1.75 -8.13 4.15
CA GLY A 68 2.53 -9.08 4.97
C GLY A 68 3.36 -10.08 4.18
N LYS A 69 3.36 -9.99 2.85
CA LYS A 69 4.19 -10.80 1.96
C LYS A 69 4.42 -10.09 0.63
N THR A 70 5.37 -10.60 -0.15
CA THR A 70 5.48 -10.28 -1.57
C THR A 70 4.54 -11.13 -2.42
N ILE A 71 4.03 -10.54 -3.49
CA ILE A 71 3.21 -11.23 -4.50
C ILE A 71 3.73 -10.92 -5.90
N GLU A 72 3.46 -11.80 -6.86
CA GLU A 72 3.71 -11.50 -8.27
C GLU A 72 2.53 -10.73 -8.85
N VAL A 73 2.82 -9.58 -9.46
CA VAL A 73 1.83 -8.73 -10.13
C VAL A 73 2.24 -8.47 -11.57
N THR A 74 1.25 -8.37 -12.45
CA THR A 74 1.43 -8.14 -13.90
C THR A 74 0.64 -6.90 -14.33
N PRO A 75 1.31 -5.76 -14.58
CA PRO A 75 0.67 -4.58 -15.15
C PRO A 75 0.16 -4.86 -16.57
N LYS A 76 -0.90 -4.15 -17.01
CA LYS A 76 -1.49 -4.33 -18.35
C LYS A 76 -0.48 -4.21 -19.51
N ASN A 77 0.50 -3.32 -19.39
CA ASN A 77 1.51 -3.03 -20.41
C ASN A 77 2.94 -3.32 -19.93
N GLY A 78 3.15 -4.35 -19.11
CA GLY A 78 4.46 -4.64 -18.54
C GLY A 78 4.67 -6.10 -18.16
N ASN A 79 5.92 -6.42 -17.83
CA ASN A 79 6.29 -7.76 -17.37
C ASN A 79 5.87 -7.95 -15.90
N ALA A 80 5.63 -9.21 -15.54
CA ALA A 80 5.42 -9.62 -14.17
C ALA A 80 6.61 -9.25 -13.27
N PHE A 81 6.33 -8.93 -12.00
CA PHE A 81 7.37 -8.70 -10.99
C PHE A 81 6.86 -8.99 -9.57
N SER A 82 7.79 -9.32 -8.68
CA SER A 82 7.52 -9.44 -7.25
C SER A 82 7.36 -8.06 -6.60
N ALA A 83 6.29 -7.87 -5.84
CA ALA A 83 5.91 -6.59 -5.25
C ALA A 83 5.49 -6.72 -3.79
N TYR A 84 5.85 -5.72 -2.99
CA TYR A 84 5.17 -5.41 -1.73
C TYR A 84 3.88 -4.66 -2.04
N VAL A 85 2.83 -4.92 -1.27
CA VAL A 85 1.53 -4.26 -1.44
C VAL A 85 1.09 -3.61 -0.14
N SER A 86 0.69 -2.34 -0.24
CA SER A 86 0.11 -1.57 0.86
C SER A 86 -1.11 -0.78 0.40
N ILE A 87 -1.90 -0.29 1.35
CA ILE A 87 -2.98 0.66 1.11
C ILE A 87 -2.51 2.05 1.53
N ASP A 88 -2.66 3.04 0.66
CA ASP A 88 -2.58 4.45 1.05
C ASP A 88 -3.77 4.79 1.95
N PRO A 89 -3.53 5.12 3.24
CA PRO A 89 -4.61 5.42 4.18
C PRO A 89 -5.43 6.65 3.78
N GLN A 90 -4.87 7.60 3.01
CA GLN A 90 -5.56 8.83 2.65
C GLN A 90 -6.52 8.65 1.47
N THR A 91 -6.16 7.79 0.51
CA THR A 91 -6.90 7.64 -0.75
C THR A 91 -7.52 6.26 -0.93
N ASN A 92 -7.30 5.34 0.00
CA ASN A 92 -7.68 3.93 -0.11
C ASN A 92 -7.11 3.26 -1.39
N GLU A 93 -6.02 3.79 -1.94
CA GLU A 93 -5.35 3.23 -3.11
C GLU A 93 -4.51 2.00 -2.74
N ILE A 94 -4.58 0.96 -3.55
CA ILE A 94 -3.68 -0.18 -3.46
C ILE A 94 -2.41 0.16 -4.23
N ILE A 95 -1.26 0.05 -3.57
CA ILE A 95 0.04 0.45 -4.10
C ILE A 95 0.96 -0.76 -4.12
N ALA A 96 1.56 -1.03 -5.29
CA ALA A 96 2.63 -2.01 -5.45
C ALA A 96 3.99 -1.33 -5.55
N LEU A 97 4.92 -1.79 -4.71
CA LEU A 97 6.33 -1.42 -4.76
C LEU A 97 7.14 -2.63 -5.20
N ARG A 98 7.89 -2.50 -6.29
CA ARG A 98 8.74 -3.60 -6.78
C ARG A 98 9.76 -3.99 -5.73
N ALA A 99 9.82 -5.28 -5.41
CA ALA A 99 10.72 -5.78 -4.38
C ALA A 99 12.20 -5.55 -4.73
N ASP A 100 12.55 -5.66 -6.02
CA ASP A 100 13.90 -5.42 -6.56
C ASP A 100 14.41 -3.97 -6.40
N ARG A 101 13.53 -3.02 -6.04
CA ARG A 101 13.87 -1.60 -5.85
C ARG A 101 13.93 -1.18 -4.38
N VAL A 102 13.66 -2.07 -3.44
CA VAL A 102 13.69 -1.77 -2.01
C VAL A 102 15.05 -2.15 -1.44
N ASN A 103 15.75 -1.17 -0.88
CA ASN A 103 16.98 -1.43 -0.13
C ASN A 103 16.64 -1.68 1.35
N ILE A 104 16.86 -2.89 1.82
CA ILE A 104 16.66 -3.29 3.22
C ILE A 104 18.05 -3.44 3.86
N PRO A 105 18.47 -2.52 4.75
CA PRO A 105 19.76 -2.64 5.42
C PRO A 105 19.72 -3.75 6.48
N LYS A 106 20.87 -4.39 6.71
CA LYS A 106 21.03 -5.38 7.79
C LYS A 106 21.09 -4.75 9.18
N GLU A 107 21.43 -3.47 9.27
CA GLU A 107 21.44 -2.70 10.51
C GLU A 107 20.41 -1.56 10.43
N ILE A 108 19.56 -1.47 11.43
CA ILE A 108 18.51 -0.45 11.52
C ILE A 108 18.60 0.22 12.88
N LYS A 109 18.85 1.53 12.88
CA LYS A 109 18.88 2.36 14.10
C LYS A 109 19.83 1.80 15.19
N GLY A 110 20.98 1.28 14.79
CA GLY A 110 22.00 0.72 15.69
C GLY A 110 21.78 -0.74 16.08
N VAL A 111 20.78 -1.42 15.52
CA VAL A 111 20.49 -2.84 15.77
C VAL A 111 20.71 -3.66 14.51
N SER A 112 21.56 -4.67 14.59
CA SER A 112 21.75 -5.66 13.53
C SER A 112 20.62 -6.69 13.56
N LEU A 113 19.95 -6.87 12.42
CA LEU A 113 18.93 -7.90 12.26
C LEU A 113 19.57 -9.29 12.25
N SER A 114 18.90 -10.26 12.87
CA SER A 114 19.25 -11.67 12.66
C SER A 114 18.94 -12.09 11.21
N ASP A 115 19.56 -13.17 10.74
CA ASP A 115 19.30 -13.67 9.38
C ASP A 115 17.82 -14.03 9.16
N ALA A 116 17.15 -14.55 10.20
CA ALA A 116 15.71 -14.82 10.16
C ALA A 116 14.89 -13.54 10.05
N GLN A 117 15.19 -12.53 10.88
CA GLN A 117 14.52 -11.23 10.83
C GLN A 117 14.72 -10.53 9.48
N TYR A 118 15.94 -10.56 8.96
CA TYR A 118 16.26 -9.99 7.66
C TYR A 118 15.49 -10.69 6.53
N LYS A 119 15.47 -12.03 6.53
CA LYS A 119 14.73 -12.83 5.56
C LYS A 119 13.23 -12.53 5.61
N ASP A 120 12.63 -12.55 6.80
CA ASP A 120 11.20 -12.28 6.98
C ASP A 120 10.84 -10.87 6.49
N LEU A 121 11.69 -9.87 6.77
CA LEU A 121 11.47 -8.49 6.32
C LEU A 121 11.57 -8.36 4.79
N VAL A 122 12.54 -9.04 4.16
CA VAL A 122 12.67 -9.12 2.70
C VAL A 122 11.45 -9.82 2.08
N GLU A 123 10.90 -10.83 2.73
CA GLU A 123 9.67 -11.50 2.28
C GLU A 123 8.42 -10.63 2.47
N GLY A 124 8.52 -9.49 3.18
CA GLY A 124 7.43 -8.53 3.40
C GLY A 124 6.69 -8.70 4.73
N LYS A 125 7.15 -9.61 5.59
CA LYS A 125 6.54 -9.88 6.90
C LYS A 125 6.88 -8.77 7.89
N ALA A 126 6.03 -8.67 8.90
CA ALA A 126 6.25 -7.79 10.04
C ALA A 126 7.24 -8.44 11.03
N VAL A 127 8.28 -7.72 11.42
CA VAL A 127 9.38 -8.23 12.24
C VAL A 127 9.58 -7.35 13.46
N LYS A 128 9.43 -7.91 14.66
CA LYS A 128 9.68 -7.18 15.91
C LYS A 128 11.19 -7.01 16.12
N VAL A 129 11.61 -5.77 16.36
CA VAL A 129 13.00 -5.39 16.66
C VAL A 129 13.03 -4.55 17.93
N GLU A 130 13.97 -4.85 18.82
CA GLU A 130 14.11 -4.22 20.12
C GLU A 130 15.45 -3.52 20.25
N GLY A 131 15.53 -2.50 21.11
CA GLY A 131 16.78 -1.80 21.43
C GLY A 131 17.25 -0.79 20.37
N MET A 132 16.38 -0.37 19.45
CA MET A 132 16.70 0.65 18.45
C MET A 132 16.91 2.02 19.10
N THR A 133 17.82 2.83 18.56
CA THR A 133 18.14 4.15 19.12
C THR A 133 17.52 5.29 18.32
N ALA A 134 16.73 6.13 18.99
CA ALA A 134 16.13 7.33 18.39
C ALA A 134 17.17 8.45 18.22
N LYS A 135 16.84 9.47 17.42
CA LYS A 135 17.69 10.68 17.29
C LYS A 135 17.92 11.39 18.63
N SER A 136 16.99 11.23 19.57
CA SER A 136 17.09 11.77 20.94
C SER A 136 18.02 10.97 21.86
N GLY A 137 18.60 9.86 21.39
CA GLY A 137 19.42 8.95 22.20
C GLY A 137 18.63 7.95 23.04
N LYS A 138 17.29 8.01 23.03
CA LYS A 138 16.44 7.05 23.75
C LYS A 138 16.30 5.75 22.97
N SER A 139 16.36 4.62 23.67
CA SER A 139 16.06 3.31 23.11
C SER A 139 14.55 3.11 22.94
N PHE A 140 14.15 2.38 21.90
CA PHE A 140 12.76 2.01 21.63
C PHE A 140 12.67 0.66 20.92
N ASN A 141 11.48 0.07 20.98
CA ASN A 141 11.14 -1.16 20.28
C ASN A 141 10.07 -0.83 19.24
N ALA A 142 10.12 -1.51 18.09
CA ALA A 142 9.10 -1.37 17.06
C ALA A 142 8.99 -2.65 16.23
N THR A 143 7.83 -2.85 15.62
CA THR A 143 7.66 -3.81 14.53
C THR A 143 8.05 -3.11 13.23
N LEU A 144 8.95 -3.73 12.47
CA LEU A 144 9.41 -3.25 11.18
C LEU A 144 8.69 -4.01 10.08
N GLN A 145 8.23 -3.31 9.05
CA GLN A 145 7.63 -3.94 7.87
C GLN A 145 7.88 -3.07 6.64
N VAL A 146 8.07 -3.67 5.47
CA VAL A 146 8.10 -2.91 4.22
C VAL A 146 6.70 -2.39 3.91
N ASN A 147 6.60 -1.09 3.65
CA ASN A 147 5.38 -0.41 3.25
C ASN A 147 5.58 0.18 1.84
N ALA A 148 4.69 -0.19 0.92
CA ALA A 148 4.77 0.20 -0.49
C ALA A 148 4.56 1.71 -0.68
N GLU A 149 3.68 2.33 0.12
CA GLU A 149 3.39 3.76 0.07
C GLU A 149 4.57 4.59 0.59
N ARG A 150 5.19 4.16 1.70
CA ARG A 150 6.40 4.80 2.24
C ARG A 150 7.66 4.50 1.42
N LYS A 151 7.57 3.63 0.41
CA LYS A 151 8.69 3.19 -0.44
C LYS A 151 9.86 2.59 0.35
N GLY A 152 9.58 1.95 1.49
CA GLY A 152 10.62 1.47 2.40
C GLY A 152 10.08 0.91 3.71
N ILE A 153 10.96 0.84 4.72
CA ILE A 153 10.63 0.25 6.03
C ILE A 153 9.81 1.25 6.86
N GLU A 154 8.63 0.81 7.27
CA GLU A 154 7.80 1.48 8.27
C GLU A 154 8.14 0.98 9.67
N PHE A 155 8.09 1.90 10.64
CA PHE A 155 8.21 1.59 12.06
C PHE A 155 6.82 1.64 12.69
N ILE A 156 6.41 0.51 13.24
CA ILE A 156 5.08 0.29 13.82
C ILE A 156 5.23 0.16 15.33
N PHE A 157 4.53 1.01 16.09
CA PHE A 157 4.68 1.12 17.55
C PHE A 157 3.38 0.73 18.27
N GLY A 158 3.47 -0.18 19.24
CA GLY A 158 2.37 -0.52 20.15
C GLY A 158 1.18 -1.28 19.51
N ASP A 159 0.07 -1.35 20.25
CA ASP A 159 -1.19 -1.93 19.77
C ASP A 159 -1.75 -1.03 18.67
N ASN A 160 -1.52 -1.44 17.42
CA ASN A 160 -1.95 -0.70 16.26
C ASN A 160 -3.47 -0.55 16.26
N LYS A 161 -3.93 0.70 16.22
CA LYS A 161 -5.18 1.04 15.57
C LYS A 161 -5.14 0.47 14.15
N SER A 162 -6.17 -0.29 13.79
CA SER A 162 -6.41 -0.78 12.44
C SER A 162 -6.35 0.36 11.42
N LEU A 163 -6.15 0.05 10.13
CA LEU A 163 -6.21 1.06 9.07
C LEU A 163 -7.49 1.90 9.17
N ARG A 164 -8.62 1.25 9.47
CA ARG A 164 -9.93 1.91 9.68
C ARG A 164 -9.88 2.91 10.83
N GLU A 165 -9.38 2.53 11.99
CA GLU A 165 -9.28 3.43 13.15
C GLU A 165 -8.29 4.59 12.94
N ARG A 166 -7.33 4.45 12.01
CA ARG A 166 -6.43 5.54 11.59
C ARG A 166 -7.09 6.53 10.63
N GLN A 167 -8.17 6.15 9.95
CA GLN A 167 -8.89 7.00 9.00
C GLN A 167 -10.00 7.83 9.65
N GLU A 168 -10.41 7.50 10.88
CA GLU A 168 -11.48 8.17 11.63
C GLU A 168 -11.02 9.40 12.44
N HIS A 169 -9.76 9.81 12.30
CA HIS A 169 -9.15 10.97 12.97
C HIS A 169 -8.49 11.93 11.97
#